data_AF-A0A6J3I5I6-F1
#
_entry.id   AF-A0A6J3I5I6-F1
#
_cell.length_a   1.000
_cell.length_b   1.000
_cell.length_c   1.000
_cell.angle_alpha   90.00
_cell.angle_beta   90.00
_cell.angle_gamma   90.00
#
_symmetry.space_group_name_H-M   'P 1'
#
loop_
_entity.id
_entity.type
_entity.pdbx_description
1 polymer ?
#
loop_
_entity_poly.entity_id
_entity_poly.type
_entity_poly.pdbx_seq_one_letter_code
_entity_poly.pdbx_strand_id
1 'polypeptide(L)'
;MSAGADGSGGPAVAARSGEGSPGEDGFVPSALGTREHWDAVYERELRTFQEYGDTGEIWFGEESMNRLIRWMQKRKIPLDASVLDIGTGNGVFLVELVVSLV
;
A
#
# COMPACT_ATOMS: atom_id res chain seq x y z
N MET A 1 82.15 -2.06 5.68
CA MET A 1 81.89 -0.61 5.84
C MET A 1 81.16 -0.12 4.60
N SER A 2 80.26 0.87 4.80
CA SER A 2 79.37 1.55 3.84
C SER A 2 78.07 0.77 3.54
N ALA A 3 76.87 1.06 4.07
CA ALA A 3 76.10 2.27 4.42
C ALA A 3 75.05 2.65 3.34
N GLY A 4 73.77 2.64 3.76
CA GLY A 4 72.69 3.54 3.31
C GLY A 4 71.72 3.01 2.24
N ALA A 5 70.43 2.88 2.60
CA ALA A 5 69.30 3.54 1.93
C ALA A 5 67.96 3.21 2.61
N ASP A 6 67.21 4.27 2.90
CA ASP A 6 65.95 4.35 3.65
C ASP A 6 64.70 4.03 2.82
N GLY A 7 63.60 3.70 3.53
CA GLY A 7 62.20 3.98 3.16
C GLY A 7 61.64 3.19 1.97
N SER A 8 60.34 2.95 1.81
CA SER A 8 59.12 3.28 2.54
C SER A 8 57.96 2.70 1.71
N GLY A 9 56.88 2.28 2.35
CA GLY A 9 55.53 2.23 1.77
C GLY A 9 55.21 1.07 0.83
N GLY A 10 54.39 0.12 1.32
CA GLY A 10 53.77 -0.91 0.51
C GLY A 10 52.82 -0.34 -0.56
N PRO A 11 52.46 -1.13 -1.59
CA PRO A 11 51.71 -0.63 -2.72
C PRO A 11 50.26 -0.30 -2.31
N ALA A 12 49.85 0.94 -2.58
CA ALA A 12 48.47 1.37 -2.52
C ALA A 12 47.64 0.56 -3.52
N VAL A 13 46.68 -0.21 -2.99
CA VAL A 13 45.69 -0.93 -3.77
C VAL A 13 44.82 0.10 -4.47
N ALA A 14 44.99 0.22 -5.79
CA ALA A 14 44.15 1.05 -6.63
C ALA A 14 42.69 0.59 -6.49
N ALA A 15 41.83 1.52 -6.07
CA ALA A 15 40.39 1.35 -5.98
C ALA A 15 39.87 0.93 -7.35
N ARG A 16 39.40 -0.30 -7.43
CA ARG A 16 38.68 -0.82 -8.59
C ARG A 16 37.29 -0.25 -8.46
N SER A 17 36.95 0.63 -9.37
CA SER A 17 35.64 1.24 -9.54
C SER A 17 34.57 0.19 -9.28
N GLY A 18 33.86 0.32 -8.16
CA GLY A 18 32.57 -0.33 -8.04
C GLY A 18 31.69 0.34 -9.09
N GLU A 19 31.47 -0.33 -10.22
CA GLU A 19 30.30 -0.06 -11.03
C GLU A 19 29.10 -0.33 -10.12
N GLY A 20 28.60 0.73 -9.50
CA GLY A 20 27.28 0.72 -8.91
C GLY A 20 26.33 0.29 -10.02
N SER A 21 25.63 -0.80 -9.77
CA SER A 21 24.53 -1.29 -10.60
C SER A 21 23.65 -0.11 -11.06
N PRO A 22 23.16 -0.08 -12.31
CA PRO A 22 22.29 1.00 -12.76
C PRO A 22 21.15 1.13 -11.76
N GLY A 23 20.95 2.38 -11.33
CA GLY A 23 20.34 2.75 -10.07
C GLY A 23 19.05 2.02 -9.76
N GLU A 24 18.79 1.89 -8.47
CA GLU A 24 17.46 1.71 -7.91
C GLU A 24 16.53 2.74 -8.56
N ASP A 25 15.85 2.35 -9.64
CA ASP A 25 14.73 3.08 -10.20
C ASP A 25 13.62 2.95 -9.16
N GLY A 26 13.67 3.83 -8.17
CA GLY A 26 12.65 3.93 -7.14
C GLY A 26 11.30 4.11 -7.82
N PHE A 27 10.31 3.31 -7.40
CA PHE A 27 8.96 3.41 -7.92
C PHE A 27 8.49 4.87 -7.91
N VAL A 28 7.97 5.34 -9.05
CA VAL A 28 7.38 6.67 -9.15
C VAL A 28 6.22 6.76 -8.14
N PRO A 29 6.12 7.86 -7.36
CA PRO A 29 5.03 8.03 -6.40
C PRO A 29 3.66 7.84 -7.07
N SER A 30 2.83 6.97 -6.49
CA SER A 30 1.49 6.73 -6.99
C SER A 30 0.53 7.82 -6.54
N ALA A 31 -0.32 8.29 -7.47
CA ALA A 31 -1.43 9.18 -7.14
C ALA A 31 -2.38 8.57 -6.09
N LEU A 32 -2.54 7.24 -6.08
CA LEU A 32 -3.37 6.54 -5.10
C LEU A 32 -2.82 6.65 -3.66
N GLY A 33 -1.57 7.08 -3.50
CA GLY A 33 -0.94 7.31 -2.19
C GLY A 33 -1.11 8.73 -1.67
N THR A 34 -1.76 9.64 -2.41
CA THR A 34 -1.88 11.05 -2.02
C THR A 34 -3.27 11.39 -1.51
N ARG A 35 -3.34 12.26 -0.50
CA ARG A 35 -4.62 12.74 0.03
C ARG A 35 -5.39 13.53 -1.03
N GLU A 36 -4.68 14.35 -1.79
CA GLU A 36 -5.26 15.22 -2.81
C GLU A 36 -6.00 14.42 -3.90
N HIS A 37 -5.52 13.21 -4.22
CA HIS A 37 -6.24 12.31 -5.12
C HIS A 37 -7.57 11.86 -4.52
N TRP A 38 -7.56 11.41 -3.27
CA TRP A 38 -8.76 10.90 -2.59
C TRP A 38 -9.77 12.00 -2.26
N ASP A 39 -9.33 13.21 -1.94
CA ASP A 39 -10.21 14.38 -1.76
C ASP A 39 -10.98 14.66 -3.07
N ALA A 40 -10.29 14.65 -4.21
CA ALA A 40 -10.92 14.86 -5.52
C ALA A 40 -11.89 13.73 -5.91
N VAL A 41 -11.56 12.47 -5.58
CA VAL A 41 -12.46 11.32 -5.79
C VAL A 41 -13.72 11.47 -4.92
N TYR A 42 -13.56 11.82 -3.64
CA TYR A 42 -14.66 12.02 -2.71
C TYR A 42 -15.61 13.15 -3.17
N GLU A 43 -15.08 14.31 -3.57
CA GLU A 43 -15.89 15.41 -4.09
C GLU A 43 -16.70 15.02 -5.33
N ARG A 44 -16.09 14.24 -6.23
CA ARG A 44 -16.77 13.72 -7.43
C ARG A 44 -17.90 12.78 -7.06
N GLU A 45 -17.64 11.78 -6.21
CA GLU A 45 -18.64 10.79 -5.80
C GLU A 45 -19.80 11.44 -5.04
N LEU A 46 -19.50 12.40 -4.15
CA LEU A 46 -20.53 13.15 -3.43
C LEU A 46 -21.45 13.92 -4.37
N ARG A 47 -20.90 14.57 -5.40
CA ARG A 47 -21.70 15.25 -6.42
C ARG A 47 -22.56 14.26 -7.21
N THR A 48 -21.98 13.14 -7.65
CA THR A 48 -22.74 12.10 -8.38
C THR A 48 -23.88 11.54 -7.53
N PHE A 49 -23.66 11.32 -6.23
CA PHE A 49 -24.71 10.91 -5.29
C PHE A 49 -25.83 11.95 -5.21
N GLN A 50 -25.49 13.25 -5.10
CA GLN A 50 -26.49 14.32 -5.03
C GLN A 50 -27.31 14.47 -6.32
N GLU A 51 -26.70 14.26 -7.48
CA GLU A 51 -27.34 14.44 -8.79
C GLU A 51 -28.15 13.21 -9.23
N TYR A 52 -27.64 12.00 -8.96
CA TYR A 52 -28.16 10.76 -9.53
C TYR A 52 -28.54 9.70 -8.49
N GLY A 53 -28.21 9.90 -7.22
CA GLY A 53 -28.41 8.90 -6.17
C GLY A 53 -27.43 7.72 -6.25
N ASP A 54 -26.34 7.86 -7.00
CA ASP A 54 -25.31 6.82 -7.11
C ASP A 54 -24.53 6.68 -5.80
N THR A 55 -24.62 5.51 -5.17
CA THR A 55 -23.98 5.20 -3.89
C THR A 55 -22.47 4.95 -4.00
N GLY A 56 -21.89 5.03 -5.19
CA GLY A 56 -20.46 4.90 -5.42
C GLY A 56 -20.01 3.47 -5.75
N GLU A 57 -18.71 3.33 -6.00
CA GLU A 57 -18.11 2.13 -6.59
C GLU A 57 -17.70 1.07 -5.56
N ILE A 58 -17.85 -0.20 -5.93
CA ILE A 58 -17.30 -1.36 -5.20
C ILE A 58 -15.94 -1.76 -5.79
N TRP A 59 -14.87 -1.19 -5.24
CA TRP A 59 -13.50 -1.29 -5.78
C TRP A 59 -12.95 -2.72 -5.97
N PHE A 60 -13.24 -3.63 -5.04
CA PHE A 60 -12.76 -5.02 -5.09
C PHE A 60 -13.80 -6.02 -5.61
N GLY A 61 -14.98 -5.52 -6.01
CA GLY A 61 -16.13 -6.31 -6.43
C GLY A 61 -16.81 -7.10 -5.30
N GLU A 62 -18.08 -7.43 -5.54
CA GLU A 62 -18.91 -8.16 -4.57
C GLU A 62 -18.41 -9.58 -4.27
N GLU A 63 -17.74 -10.22 -5.23
CA GLU A 63 -17.19 -11.57 -5.03
C GLU A 63 -16.11 -11.59 -3.94
N SER A 64 -15.21 -10.60 -3.95
CA SER A 64 -14.13 -10.48 -2.95
C SER A 64 -14.69 -10.29 -1.55
N MET A 65 -15.68 -9.40 -1.41
CA MET A 65 -16.43 -9.19 -0.17
C MET A 65 -17.08 -10.48 0.33
N ASN A 66 -17.83 -11.17 -0.53
CA ASN A 66 -18.50 -12.42 -0.18
C ASN A 66 -17.53 -13.53 0.25
N ARG A 67 -16.33 -13.57 -0.35
CA ARG A 67 -15.27 -14.51 0.06
C ARG A 67 -14.77 -14.21 1.48
N LEU A 68 -14.61 -12.94 1.86
CA LEU A 68 -14.21 -12.54 3.21
C LEU A 68 -15.29 -12.90 4.24
N ILE A 69 -16.56 -12.57 3.97
CA ILE A 69 -17.68 -12.90 4.86
C ILE A 69 -17.75 -14.41 5.12
N ARG A 70 -17.68 -15.22 4.06
CA ARG A 70 -17.66 -16.70 4.20
C ARG A 70 -16.46 -17.20 5.01
N TRP A 71 -15.30 -16.56 4.88
CA TRP A 71 -14.13 -16.90 5.68
C TRP A 71 -14.35 -16.56 7.16
N MET A 72 -14.90 -15.38 7.47
CA MET A 72 -15.22 -14.96 8.84
C MET A 72 -16.22 -15.90 9.52
N GLN A 73 -17.29 -16.28 8.81
CA GLN A 73 -18.29 -17.25 9.30
C GLN A 73 -17.64 -18.60 9.63
N LYS A 74 -16.75 -19.11 8.76
CA LYS A 74 -16.02 -20.36 9.00
C LYS A 74 -15.09 -20.27 10.21
N ARG A 75 -14.51 -19.10 10.46
CA ARG A 75 -13.65 -18.84 11.62
C ARG A 75 -14.42 -18.65 12.92
N LYS A 76 -15.76 -18.54 12.85
CA LYS A 76 -16.63 -18.32 14.03
C LYS A 76 -16.17 -17.10 14.84
N ILE A 77 -15.88 -16.00 14.14
CA ILE A 77 -15.55 -14.73 14.79
C ILE A 77 -16.75 -14.33 15.67
N PRO A 78 -16.52 -13.95 16.95
CA PRO A 78 -17.60 -13.50 17.83
C PRO A 78 -18.37 -12.32 17.23
N LEU A 79 -19.69 -12.30 17.41
CA LEU A 79 -20.56 -11.24 16.86
C LEU A 79 -20.34 -9.88 17.54
N ASP A 80 -19.76 -9.87 18.74
CA ASP A 80 -19.38 -8.68 19.49
C ASP A 80 -17.92 -8.24 19.23
N ALA A 81 -17.22 -8.92 18.31
CA ALA A 81 -15.89 -8.52 17.92
C ALA A 81 -15.91 -7.16 17.22
N SER A 82 -14.95 -6.30 17.58
CA SER A 82 -14.76 -5.02 16.89
C SER A 82 -14.09 -5.24 15.53
N VAL A 83 -14.61 -4.59 14.48
CA VAL A 83 -14.10 -4.66 13.10
C VAL A 83 -13.72 -3.26 12.65
N LEU A 84 -12.55 -3.13 11.99
CA LEU A 84 -12.09 -1.91 11.34
C LEU A 84 -11.90 -2.18 9.85
N ASP A 85 -12.59 -1.43 9.00
CA ASP A 85 -12.42 -1.44 7.55
C ASP A 85 -11.61 -0.21 7.11
N ILE A 86 -10.44 -0.44 6.52
CA ILE A 86 -9.51 0.62 6.12
C ILE A 86 -9.69 0.88 4.62
N GLY A 87 -10.00 2.13 4.26
CA GLY A 87 -10.33 2.45 2.88
C GLY A 87 -11.71 1.95 2.47
N THR A 88 -12.68 2.03 3.39
CA THR A 88 -14.04 1.47 3.24
C THR A 88 -14.85 2.08 2.08
N GLY A 89 -14.41 3.19 1.50
CA GLY A 89 -15.11 3.86 0.41
C GLY A 89 -16.55 4.20 0.80
N ASN A 90 -17.52 3.70 0.03
CA ASN A 90 -18.95 3.86 0.31
C ASN A 90 -19.48 3.04 1.50
N GLY A 91 -18.65 2.20 2.13
CA GLY A 91 -19.02 1.44 3.32
C GLY A 91 -19.77 0.14 3.07
N VAL A 92 -19.94 -0.30 1.81
CA VAL A 92 -20.77 -1.47 1.48
C VAL A 92 -20.34 -2.74 2.24
N PHE A 93 -19.04 -2.94 2.46
CA PHE A 93 -18.56 -4.11 3.20
C PHE A 93 -19.07 -4.13 4.64
N LEU A 94 -19.05 -2.99 5.34
CA LEU A 94 -19.56 -2.88 6.70
C LEU A 94 -21.07 -3.09 6.76
N VAL A 95 -21.81 -2.56 5.78
CA VAL A 95 -23.26 -2.81 5.64
C VAL A 95 -23.52 -4.31 5.46
N GLU A 96 -22.78 -4.96 4.58
CA GLU A 96 -22.93 -6.39 4.30
C GLU A 96 -22.52 -7.28 5.48
N LEU A 97 -21.53 -6.88 6.28
CA LEU A 97 -21.22 -7.58 7.53
C LEU A 97 -22.40 -7.56 8.51
N VAL A 98 -23.09 -6.42 8.63
CA VAL A 98 -24.28 -6.32 9.49
C VAL A 98 -25.43 -7.16 8.91
N VAL A 99 -25.62 -7.18 7.60
CA VAL A 99 -26.70 -7.98 6.98
C VAL A 99 -26.41 -9.50 7.05
N SER A 100 -25.14 -9.90 6.90
CA SER A 100 -24.75 -11.30 6.73
C SER A 100 -24.32 -12.02 8.02
N LEU A 101 -24.09 -11.28 9.11
CA LEU A 101 -23.68 -11.85 10.41
C LEU A 101 -24.75 -11.75 11.50
N VAL A 102 -25.88 -11.10 11.23
CA VAL A 102 -27.08 -11.08 12.09
C VAL A 102 -27.99 -12.26 11.73
#